data_AF-A0A2E5PHC9-F1
#
_entry.id   AF-A0A2E5PHC9-F1
#
_cell.length_a   1.000
_cell.length_b   1.000
_cell.length_c   1.000
_cell.angle_alpha   90.00
_cell.angle_beta   90.00
_cell.angle_gamma   90.00
#
_symmetry.space_group_name_H-M   'P 1'
#
loop_
_entity.id
_entity.type
_entity.pdbx_description
1 polymer ?
#
loop_
_entity_poly.entity_id
_entity_poly.type
_entity_poly.pdbx_seq_one_letter_code
_entity_poly.pdbx_strand_id
1 'polypeptide(L)'
;MLDPFLIPYGVSSLDARQVDICDGHIRCPAPYIFIDTERNEILRLNSGQYGFPEAPDLRAMTDAKAQLEFLCEHLYQYCDLWARPPKLFLESYFTFIGEQVAENQAQLAKKLAPYGSLFSVSDWALSAPRPLPRAQIKVGKTYWPVDFAFWLGDRIVALVLKGSETTTMADLKRISSLKKYGVDMIELNVDELMQAGAQCLERNFDVEFVSFWEGETMPSSPFKGTSLDDIIRA
;
A
#
# COMPACT_ATOMS: atom_id res chain seq x y z
N MET A 1 11.10 -6.64 -18.95
CA MET A 1 9.71 -6.24 -18.66
C MET A 1 9.11 -7.37 -17.84
N LEU A 2 8.57 -7.08 -16.66
CA LEU A 2 7.90 -8.09 -15.84
C LEU A 2 6.56 -8.44 -16.50
N ASP A 3 6.13 -9.70 -16.48
CA ASP A 3 4.78 -10.08 -16.91
C ASP A 3 3.75 -9.54 -15.89
N PRO A 4 2.51 -9.24 -16.29
CA PRO A 4 1.47 -8.82 -15.36
C PRO A 4 1.23 -9.89 -14.29
N PHE A 5 0.95 -9.45 -13.07
CA PHE A 5 0.90 -10.36 -11.92
C PHE A 5 -0.11 -9.94 -10.87
N LEU A 6 -0.39 -10.86 -9.94
CA LEU A 6 -1.29 -10.64 -8.81
C LEU A 6 -0.49 -10.49 -7.52
N ILE A 7 -0.91 -9.54 -6.68
CA ILE A 7 -0.51 -9.44 -5.28
C ILE A 7 -1.73 -9.70 -4.41
N PRO A 8 -1.96 -10.95 -3.97
CA PRO A 8 -2.92 -11.26 -2.91
C PRO A 8 -2.46 -10.66 -1.57
N TYR A 9 -3.39 -10.24 -0.73
CA TYR A 9 -3.08 -9.59 0.54
C TYR A 9 -4.16 -9.88 1.60
N GLY A 10 -3.89 -9.52 2.86
CA GLY A 10 -4.79 -9.70 3.99
C GLY A 10 -4.87 -11.10 4.60
N VAL A 11 -4.12 -12.07 4.06
CA VAL A 11 -4.16 -13.48 4.50
C VAL A 11 -2.83 -13.96 5.07
N SER A 12 -2.87 -14.96 5.96
CA SER A 12 -1.66 -15.52 6.60
C SER A 12 -0.79 -16.32 5.65
N SER A 13 -1.42 -17.01 4.72
CA SER A 13 -0.77 -17.93 3.79
C SER A 13 -1.68 -18.16 2.58
N LEU A 14 -1.07 -18.56 1.47
CA LEU A 14 -1.76 -18.84 0.23
C LEU A 14 -1.07 -19.97 -0.53
N ASP A 15 -1.83 -21.00 -0.93
CA ASP A 15 -1.32 -22.03 -1.83
C ASP A 15 -1.44 -21.53 -3.27
N ALA A 16 -0.36 -21.61 -4.05
CA ALA A 16 -0.35 -21.20 -5.44
C ALA A 16 -1.38 -21.94 -6.32
N ARG A 17 -1.86 -23.12 -5.89
CA ARG A 17 -2.93 -23.87 -6.58
C ARG A 17 -4.32 -23.23 -6.41
N GLN A 18 -4.48 -22.34 -5.42
CA GLN A 18 -5.73 -21.63 -5.18
C GLN A 18 -5.85 -20.35 -6.01
N VAL A 19 -4.74 -19.91 -6.62
CA VAL A 19 -4.69 -18.72 -7.47
C VAL A 19 -4.60 -19.16 -8.93
N ASP A 20 -5.59 -18.76 -9.71
CA ASP A 20 -5.67 -19.08 -11.14
C ASP A 20 -6.07 -17.85 -11.96
N ILE A 21 -5.49 -17.73 -13.14
CA ILE A 21 -5.80 -16.70 -14.13
C ILE A 21 -6.13 -17.45 -15.42
N CYS A 22 -7.42 -17.60 -15.71
CA CYS A 22 -7.90 -18.30 -16.90
C CYS A 22 -8.83 -17.38 -17.69
N ASP A 23 -8.51 -17.12 -18.96
CA ASP A 23 -9.34 -16.34 -19.90
C ASP A 23 -9.87 -15.02 -19.32
N GLY A 24 -8.99 -14.24 -18.69
CA GLY A 24 -9.32 -12.95 -18.07
C GLY A 24 -10.08 -13.04 -16.74
N HIS A 25 -10.37 -14.25 -16.25
CA HIS A 25 -10.99 -14.46 -14.95
C HIS A 25 -9.92 -14.81 -13.91
N ILE A 26 -9.90 -14.04 -12.82
CA ILE A 26 -9.00 -14.27 -11.70
C ILE A 26 -9.76 -14.99 -10.59
N ARG A 27 -9.30 -16.20 -10.25
CA ARG A 27 -9.73 -16.92 -9.05
C ARG A 27 -8.65 -16.74 -7.99
N CYS A 28 -8.99 -16.03 -6.91
CA CYS A 28 -8.12 -15.86 -5.75
C CYS A 28 -9.00 -15.88 -4.49
N PRO A 29 -8.70 -16.71 -3.47
CA PRO A 29 -9.50 -16.78 -2.25
C PRO A 29 -9.26 -15.62 -1.28
N ALA A 30 -8.40 -14.68 -1.64
CA ALA A 30 -8.02 -13.51 -0.84
C ALA A 30 -8.23 -12.23 -1.66
N PRO A 31 -8.43 -11.07 -1.01
CA PRO A 31 -8.29 -9.77 -1.66
C PRO A 31 -6.97 -9.71 -2.46
N TYR A 32 -7.00 -9.09 -3.63
CA TYR A 32 -5.84 -9.01 -4.50
C TYR A 32 -5.81 -7.70 -5.28
N ILE A 33 -4.61 -7.33 -5.71
CA ILE A 33 -4.39 -6.31 -6.74
C ILE A 33 -3.80 -6.99 -7.96
N PHE A 34 -4.31 -6.66 -9.14
CA PHE A 34 -3.71 -7.02 -10.41
C PHE A 34 -2.81 -5.88 -10.89
N ILE A 35 -1.53 -6.19 -11.09
CA ILE A 35 -0.51 -5.27 -11.56
C ILE A 35 -0.31 -5.49 -13.05
N ASP A 36 -0.73 -4.50 -13.82
CA ASP A 36 -0.42 -4.36 -15.24
C ASP A 36 0.94 -3.65 -15.36
N THR A 37 1.99 -4.44 -15.55
CA THR A 37 3.38 -3.99 -15.59
C THR A 37 3.70 -3.14 -16.82
N GLU A 38 2.87 -3.15 -17.86
CA GLU A 38 3.05 -2.30 -19.03
C GLU A 38 2.73 -0.83 -18.73
N ARG A 39 1.85 -0.57 -17.76
CA ARG A 39 1.49 0.80 -17.36
C ARG A 39 2.60 1.52 -16.61
N ASN A 40 3.44 0.76 -15.91
CA ASN A 40 4.53 1.29 -15.08
C ASN A 40 4.05 2.36 -14.06
N GLU A 41 2.82 2.21 -13.55
CA GLU A 41 2.19 3.16 -12.63
C GLU A 41 2.31 2.69 -11.18
N ILE A 42 2.66 3.61 -10.27
CA ILE A 42 2.65 3.36 -8.83
C ILE A 42 1.22 2.96 -8.40
N LEU A 43 1.11 1.92 -7.58
CA LEU A 43 -0.14 1.64 -6.90
C LEU A 43 -0.26 2.61 -5.73
N ARG A 44 -1.14 3.60 -5.87
CA ARG A 44 -1.36 4.68 -4.90
C ARG A 44 -2.63 4.46 -4.11
N LEU A 45 -2.78 5.19 -3.01
CA LEU A 45 -4.04 5.22 -2.26
C LEU A 45 -5.21 5.66 -3.16
N ASN A 46 -4.96 6.54 -4.14
CA ASN A 46 -5.95 7.01 -5.09
C ASN A 46 -6.18 6.12 -6.34
N SER A 47 -5.49 4.99 -6.49
CA SER A 47 -5.61 4.10 -7.66
C SER A 47 -6.93 3.33 -7.74
N GLY A 48 -7.78 3.40 -6.70
CA GLY A 48 -9.04 2.66 -6.62
C GLY A 48 -8.84 1.17 -6.25
N GLN A 49 -9.81 0.32 -6.60
CA GLN A 49 -9.80 -1.13 -6.32
C GLN A 49 -9.78 -1.48 -4.82
N TYR A 50 -10.62 -0.80 -4.04
CA TYR A 50 -10.91 -1.21 -2.67
C TYR A 50 -12.19 -2.03 -2.64
N GLY A 51 -12.14 -3.20 -2.00
CA GLY A 51 -13.33 -3.97 -1.68
C GLY A 51 -13.90 -3.52 -0.35
N PHE A 52 -14.72 -2.46 -0.36
CA PHE A 52 -15.38 -2.02 0.86
C PHE A 52 -16.61 -2.90 1.14
N PRO A 53 -16.83 -3.36 2.39
CA PRO A 53 -18.02 -4.12 2.75
C PRO A 53 -19.29 -3.28 2.63
N GLU A 54 -19.18 -1.97 2.85
CA GLU A 54 -20.24 -0.98 2.69
C GLU A 54 -19.70 0.21 1.90
N ALA A 55 -20.56 0.86 1.10
CA ALA A 55 -20.17 2.03 0.33
C ALA A 55 -19.68 3.15 1.28
N PRO A 56 -18.49 3.75 1.03
CA PRO A 56 -17.98 4.83 1.88
C PRO A 56 -18.93 6.05 1.88
N ASP A 57 -19.19 6.65 3.05
CA ASP A 57 -19.98 7.87 3.14
C ASP A 57 -19.15 9.09 2.68
N LEU A 58 -19.19 9.34 1.38
CA LEU A 58 -18.46 10.45 0.75
C LEU A 58 -18.92 11.83 1.25
N ARG A 59 -20.11 11.95 1.87
CA ARG A 59 -20.59 13.22 2.44
C ARG A 59 -19.96 13.50 3.80
N ALA A 60 -19.59 12.46 4.54
CA ALA A 60 -18.87 12.59 5.80
C ALA A 60 -17.37 12.82 5.59
N MET A 61 -16.80 12.36 4.46
CA MET A 61 -15.37 12.46 4.16
C MET A 61 -15.04 13.63 3.21
N THR A 62 -15.28 14.85 3.68
CA THR A 62 -15.14 16.07 2.86
C THR A 62 -13.71 16.55 2.64
N ASP A 63 -12.74 16.03 3.38
CA ASP A 63 -11.33 16.41 3.26
C ASP A 63 -10.39 15.19 3.25
N ALA A 64 -9.14 15.40 2.82
CA ALA A 64 -8.15 14.34 2.75
C ALA A 64 -7.90 13.66 4.10
N LYS A 65 -7.99 14.37 5.22
CA LYS A 65 -7.72 13.80 6.54
C LYS A 65 -8.75 12.72 6.87
N ALA A 66 -10.04 13.03 6.75
CA ALA A 66 -11.11 12.07 6.98
C ALA A 66 -11.02 10.87 6.03
N GLN A 67 -10.62 11.09 4.77
CA GLN A 67 -10.42 10.02 3.80
C GLN A 67 -9.25 9.11 4.16
N LEU A 68 -8.12 9.67 4.61
CA LEU A 68 -6.95 8.91 5.06
C LEU A 68 -7.25 8.11 6.33
N GLU A 69 -7.95 8.69 7.30
CA GLU A 69 -8.40 7.98 8.52
C GLU A 69 -9.28 6.77 8.15
N PHE A 70 -10.26 6.97 7.25
CA PHE A 70 -11.09 5.88 6.76
C PHE A 70 -10.29 4.79 6.05
N LEU A 71 -9.34 5.16 5.19
CA LEU A 71 -8.47 4.20 4.51
C LEU A 71 -7.57 3.44 5.48
N CYS A 72 -7.03 4.10 6.51
CA CYS A 72 -6.22 3.47 7.54
C CYS A 72 -7.03 2.40 8.30
N GLU A 73 -8.22 2.76 8.77
CA GLU A 73 -9.14 1.83 9.45
C GLU A 73 -9.58 0.66 8.55
N HIS A 74 -9.84 0.93 7.27
CA HIS A 74 -10.14 -0.12 6.31
C HIS A 74 -8.95 -1.09 6.15
N LEU A 75 -7.72 -0.58 6.06
CA LEU A 75 -6.53 -1.41 5.92
C LEU A 75 -6.22 -2.22 7.18
N TYR A 76 -6.61 -1.78 8.38
CA TYR A 76 -6.51 -2.58 9.60
C TYR A 76 -7.26 -3.91 9.52
N GLN A 77 -8.34 -3.99 8.74
CA GLN A 77 -9.13 -5.21 8.58
C GLN A 77 -8.33 -6.31 7.86
N TYR A 78 -7.29 -5.93 7.10
CA TYR A 78 -6.37 -6.85 6.44
C TYR A 78 -5.12 -7.15 7.29
N CYS A 79 -4.92 -6.43 8.39
CA CYS A 79 -3.97 -6.83 9.41
C CYS A 79 -4.53 -8.01 10.21
N ASP A 80 -3.66 -8.80 10.84
CA ASP A 80 -4.11 -9.79 11.81
C ASP A 80 -4.76 -9.06 13.01
N LEU A 81 -5.92 -9.54 13.47
CA LEU A 81 -6.76 -8.89 14.49
C LEU A 81 -5.97 -8.54 15.76
N TRP A 82 -5.00 -9.39 16.10
CA TRP A 82 -4.19 -9.31 17.31
C TRP A 82 -2.79 -8.71 17.09
N ALA A 83 -2.39 -8.44 15.85
CA ALA A 83 -1.06 -7.93 15.54
C ALA A 83 -1.00 -6.41 15.74
N ARG A 84 -0.43 -5.97 16.87
CA ARG A 84 -0.16 -4.56 17.16
C ARG A 84 0.86 -3.91 16.21
N PRO A 85 1.99 -4.55 15.85
CA PRO A 85 3.01 -3.89 15.05
C PRO A 85 2.55 -3.44 13.64
N PRO A 86 1.77 -4.23 12.88
CA PRO A 86 1.21 -3.77 11.61
C PRO A 86 0.31 -2.54 11.73
N LYS A 87 -0.50 -2.45 12.79
CA LYS A 87 -1.35 -1.27 13.04
C LYS A 87 -0.49 -0.03 13.35
N LEU A 88 0.50 -0.18 14.23
CA LEU A 88 1.47 0.88 14.53
C LEU A 88 2.21 1.37 13.28
N PHE A 89 2.59 0.45 12.38
CA PHE A 89 3.18 0.82 11.10
C PHE A 89 2.23 1.67 10.26
N LEU A 90 0.97 1.25 10.10
CA LEU A 90 -0.01 2.01 9.33
C LEU A 90 -0.25 3.40 9.94
N GLU A 91 -0.41 3.51 11.26
CA GLU A 91 -0.54 4.81 11.96
C GLU A 91 0.67 5.72 11.67
N SER A 92 1.88 5.16 11.77
CA SER A 92 3.12 5.86 11.48
C SER A 92 3.21 6.25 10.00
N TYR A 93 2.74 5.40 9.09
CA TYR A 93 2.75 5.61 7.65
C TYR A 93 1.82 6.75 7.23
N PHE A 94 0.59 6.76 7.73
CA PHE A 94 -0.37 7.83 7.43
C PHE A 94 0.06 9.16 8.07
N THR A 95 0.71 9.12 9.24
CA THR A 95 1.34 10.31 9.83
C THR A 95 2.49 10.83 8.96
N PHE A 96 3.40 9.95 8.53
CA PHE A 96 4.51 10.27 7.64
C PHE A 96 4.04 10.94 6.33
N ILE A 97 2.99 10.42 5.70
CA ILE A 97 2.41 11.05 4.49
C ILE A 97 1.98 12.49 4.76
N GLY A 98 1.28 12.72 5.87
CA GLY A 98 0.83 14.06 6.26
C GLY A 98 1.99 15.03 6.50
N GLU A 99 3.05 14.56 7.15
CA GLU A 99 4.29 15.31 7.37
C GLU A 99 4.96 15.68 6.04
N GLN A 100 5.08 14.72 5.11
CA GLN A 100 5.66 14.98 3.79
C GLN A 100 4.89 16.02 2.97
N VAL A 101 3.56 16.03 3.05
CA VAL A 101 2.75 17.08 2.41
C VAL A 101 2.95 18.44 3.09
N ALA A 102 3.05 18.48 4.42
CA ALA A 102 3.25 19.71 5.17
C ALA A 102 4.63 20.33 4.89
N GLU A 103 5.69 19.51 4.88
CA GLU A 103 7.06 19.94 4.58
C GLU A 103 7.20 20.49 3.15
N ASN A 104 6.44 19.94 2.21
CA ASN A 104 6.49 20.31 0.80
C ASN A 104 5.34 21.24 0.37
N GLN A 105 4.64 21.87 1.33
CA GLN A 105 3.43 22.63 1.10
C GLN A 105 3.59 23.70 0.00
N ALA A 106 4.70 24.43 -0.01
CA ALA A 106 4.95 25.51 -0.97
C ALA A 106 5.08 24.97 -2.42
N GLN A 107 5.78 23.85 -2.60
CA GLN A 107 5.93 23.20 -3.91
C GLN A 107 4.59 22.66 -4.41
N LEU A 108 3.85 21.99 -3.54
CA LEU A 108 2.56 21.39 -3.85
C LEU A 108 1.49 22.45 -4.16
N ALA A 109 1.47 23.55 -3.41
CA ALA A 109 0.59 24.68 -3.69
C ALA A 109 0.86 25.28 -5.08
N LYS A 110 2.14 25.37 -5.49
CA LYS A 110 2.51 25.84 -6.83
C LYS A 110 2.01 24.90 -7.93
N LYS A 111 2.08 23.57 -7.71
CA LYS A 111 1.50 22.58 -8.64
C LYS A 111 -0.03 22.72 -8.76
N LEU A 112 -0.71 23.12 -7.69
CA LEU A 112 -2.17 23.29 -7.68
C LEU A 112 -2.67 24.65 -8.18
N ALA A 113 -1.81 25.66 -8.30
CA ALA A 113 -2.20 27.01 -8.71
C ALA A 113 -3.07 27.06 -10.00
N PRO A 114 -2.84 26.24 -11.05
CA PRO A 114 -3.70 26.21 -12.24
C PRO A 114 -5.13 25.73 -11.99
N TYR A 115 -5.39 25.02 -10.89
CA TYR A 115 -6.69 24.40 -10.56
C TYR A 115 -7.52 25.23 -9.56
N GLY A 116 -7.02 26.41 -9.16
CA GLY A 116 -7.72 27.31 -8.23
C GLY A 116 -8.00 26.64 -6.88
N SER A 117 -9.25 26.69 -6.43
CA SER A 117 -9.70 26.14 -5.14
C SER A 117 -10.36 24.76 -5.25
N LEU A 118 -10.22 24.06 -6.38
CA LEU A 118 -10.82 22.73 -6.57
C LEU A 118 -10.15 21.66 -5.69
N PHE A 119 -8.88 21.87 -5.36
CA PHE A 119 -8.09 20.95 -4.55
C PHE A 119 -7.39 21.72 -3.43
N SER A 120 -7.27 21.07 -2.29
CA SER A 120 -6.42 21.47 -1.19
C SER A 120 -5.03 20.85 -1.34
N VAL A 121 -4.01 21.47 -0.75
CA VAL A 121 -2.66 20.88 -0.72
C VAL A 121 -2.66 19.52 0.00
N SER A 122 -3.50 19.36 1.02
CA SER A 122 -3.66 18.09 1.74
C SER A 122 -4.15 16.93 0.86
N ASP A 123 -4.85 17.20 -0.25
CA ASP A 123 -5.34 16.15 -1.15
C ASP A 123 -4.19 15.39 -1.83
N TRP A 124 -2.99 15.98 -1.91
CA TRP A 124 -1.80 15.28 -2.38
C TRP A 124 -1.49 14.03 -1.55
N ALA A 125 -1.83 13.99 -0.26
CA ALA A 125 -1.58 12.82 0.58
C ALA A 125 -2.21 11.52 0.03
N LEU A 126 -3.31 11.63 -0.72
CA LEU A 126 -3.98 10.49 -1.37
C LEU A 126 -3.17 9.91 -2.55
N SER A 127 -2.11 10.60 -2.95
CA SER A 127 -1.17 10.18 -4.00
C SER A 127 -0.09 9.23 -3.47
N ALA A 128 -0.01 9.03 -2.14
CA ALA A 128 1.02 8.18 -1.56
C ALA A 128 0.90 6.71 -2.01
N PRO A 129 2.00 5.95 -2.06
CA PRO A 129 1.96 4.51 -2.35
C PRO A 129 0.97 3.78 -1.44
N ARG A 130 0.24 2.80 -1.95
CA ARG A 130 -0.71 2.03 -1.16
C ARG A 130 0.01 0.87 -0.48
N PRO A 131 0.02 0.80 0.86
CA PRO A 131 0.48 -0.39 1.56
C PRO A 131 -0.53 -1.52 1.36
N LEU A 132 -0.01 -2.72 1.06
CA LEU A 132 -0.80 -3.96 0.98
C LEU A 132 -0.48 -4.83 2.20
N PRO A 133 -1.31 -4.84 3.26
CA PRO A 133 -1.04 -5.59 4.48
C PRO A 133 -1.03 -7.10 4.23
N ARG A 134 -0.09 -7.82 4.83
CA ARG A 134 0.07 -9.29 4.72
C ARG A 134 0.15 -9.78 3.27
N ALA A 135 0.82 -9.02 2.43
CA ALA A 135 0.95 -9.33 1.01
C ALA A 135 1.66 -10.68 0.79
N GLN A 136 1.20 -11.39 -0.24
CA GLN A 136 1.72 -12.68 -0.67
C GLN A 136 2.45 -12.47 -2.00
N ILE A 137 3.79 -12.53 -1.98
CA ILE A 137 4.60 -12.31 -3.19
C ILE A 137 4.94 -13.64 -3.84
N LYS A 138 4.56 -13.79 -5.12
CA LYS A 138 4.81 -15.01 -5.89
C LYS A 138 6.28 -15.08 -6.31
N VAL A 139 6.99 -16.12 -5.87
CA VAL A 139 8.35 -16.47 -6.32
C VAL A 139 8.31 -17.89 -6.87
N GLY A 140 8.42 -18.01 -8.19
CA GLY A 140 8.23 -19.29 -8.88
C GLY A 140 6.82 -19.86 -8.65
N LYS A 141 6.73 -21.00 -7.96
CA LYS A 141 5.46 -21.69 -7.65
C LYS A 141 5.01 -21.51 -6.20
N THR A 142 5.62 -20.59 -5.46
CA THR A 142 5.36 -20.41 -4.03
C THR A 142 5.04 -18.94 -3.75
N TYR A 143 4.10 -18.72 -2.84
CA TYR A 143 3.83 -17.41 -2.28
C TYR A 143 4.60 -17.23 -0.97
N TRP A 144 5.29 -16.11 -0.84
CA TRP A 144 6.00 -15.73 0.37
C TRP A 144 5.28 -14.55 1.06
N PRO A 145 4.95 -14.67 2.35
CA PRO A 145 4.28 -13.60 3.08
C PRO A 145 5.26 -12.49 3.46
N VAL A 146 4.83 -11.24 3.34
CA VAL A 146 5.51 -10.04 3.87
C VAL A 146 4.52 -9.20 4.68
N ASP A 147 4.99 -8.37 5.61
CA ASP A 147 4.08 -7.60 6.46
C ASP A 147 3.33 -6.54 5.65
N PHE A 148 4.05 -5.85 4.76
CA PHE A 148 3.46 -4.98 3.75
C PHE A 148 4.18 -5.11 2.42
N ALA A 149 3.46 -4.86 1.32
CA ALA A 149 4.08 -4.65 0.02
C ALA A 149 3.59 -3.34 -0.61
N PHE A 150 4.44 -2.77 -1.46
CA PHE A 150 4.17 -1.61 -2.28
C PHE A 150 4.57 -1.93 -3.72
N TRP A 151 3.79 -1.43 -4.67
CA TRP A 151 4.16 -1.41 -6.08
C TRP A 151 4.50 0.01 -6.47
N LEU A 152 5.76 0.26 -6.85
CA LEU A 152 6.28 1.58 -7.18
C LEU A 152 6.38 1.82 -8.70
N GLY A 153 5.56 1.13 -9.48
CA GLY A 153 5.49 1.30 -10.93
C GLY A 153 6.41 0.35 -11.68
N ASP A 154 7.65 0.18 -11.25
CA ASP A 154 8.63 -0.71 -11.90
C ASP A 154 9.11 -1.85 -10.99
N ARG A 155 8.95 -1.71 -9.67
CA ARG A 155 9.45 -2.65 -8.66
C ARG A 155 8.47 -2.87 -7.51
N ILE A 156 8.63 -4.03 -6.88
CA ILE A 156 7.96 -4.38 -5.63
C ILE A 156 8.89 -4.04 -4.49
N VAL A 157 8.39 -3.26 -3.53
CA VAL A 157 9.05 -3.06 -2.24
C VAL A 157 8.26 -3.83 -1.18
N ALA A 158 8.91 -4.78 -0.53
CA ALA A 158 8.36 -5.53 0.58
C ALA A 158 8.93 -5.02 1.91
N LEU A 159 8.04 -4.78 2.86
CA LEU A 159 8.38 -4.36 4.20
C LEU A 159 8.18 -5.51 5.18
N VAL A 160 9.18 -5.73 6.02
CA VAL A 160 9.15 -6.73 7.10
C VAL A 160 9.39 -6.06 8.44
N LEU A 161 8.49 -6.30 9.38
CA LEU A 161 8.58 -5.81 10.76
C LEU A 161 9.38 -6.82 11.60
N LYS A 162 10.47 -6.34 12.19
CA LYS A 162 11.37 -7.15 13.02
C LYS A 162 11.21 -6.79 14.49
N GLY A 163 10.74 -7.76 15.27
CA GLY A 163 10.83 -7.69 16.72
C GLY A 163 12.24 -8.01 17.24
N SER A 164 12.37 -8.15 18.56
CA SER A 164 13.61 -8.55 19.24
C SER A 164 13.92 -10.04 19.13
N GLU A 165 13.07 -10.82 18.47
CA GLU A 165 13.24 -12.26 18.27
C GLU A 165 14.39 -12.59 17.32
N THR A 166 15.02 -13.75 17.54
CA THR A 166 16.10 -14.23 16.67
C THR A 166 15.56 -14.58 15.29
N THR A 167 16.17 -14.02 14.24
CA THR A 167 15.81 -14.35 12.85
C THR A 167 16.00 -15.85 12.60
N THR A 168 14.93 -16.50 12.13
CA THR A 168 14.95 -17.95 11.89
C THR A 168 15.58 -18.29 10.53
N MET A 169 15.99 -19.55 10.33
CA MET A 169 16.44 -20.02 9.01
C MET A 169 15.34 -19.91 7.94
N ALA A 170 14.08 -20.05 8.33
CA ALA A 170 12.94 -19.86 7.43
C ALA A 170 12.83 -18.40 6.97
N ASP A 171 13.06 -17.44 7.87
CA ASP A 171 13.08 -16.01 7.54
C ASP A 171 14.22 -15.67 6.58
N LEU A 172 15.43 -16.18 6.83
CA LEU A 172 16.57 -15.98 5.92
C LEU A 172 16.28 -16.55 4.53
N LYS A 173 15.67 -17.75 4.46
CA LYS A 173 15.28 -18.37 3.19
C LYS A 173 14.22 -17.55 2.45
N ARG A 174 13.21 -17.04 3.18
CA ARG A 174 12.17 -16.17 2.63
C ARG A 174 12.76 -14.89 2.06
N ILE A 175 13.54 -14.15 2.86
CA ILE A 175 14.15 -12.87 2.46
C ILE A 175 15.09 -13.07 1.26
N SER A 176 15.95 -14.10 1.28
CA SER A 176 16.85 -14.39 0.16
C SER A 176 16.11 -14.80 -1.11
N SER A 177 14.99 -15.52 -1.01
CA SER A 177 14.16 -15.89 -2.16
C SER A 177 13.51 -14.67 -2.80
N LEU A 178 12.97 -13.76 -1.97
CA LEU A 178 12.37 -12.50 -2.42
C LEU A 178 13.39 -11.60 -3.12
N LYS A 179 14.54 -11.36 -2.49
CA LYS A 179 15.63 -10.56 -3.08
C LYS A 179 16.12 -11.13 -4.41
N LYS A 180 16.28 -12.46 -4.50
CA LYS A 180 16.68 -13.12 -5.75
C LYS A 180 15.68 -12.91 -6.89
N TYR A 181 14.42 -12.66 -6.56
CA TYR A 181 13.35 -12.40 -7.53
C TYR A 181 13.16 -10.90 -7.81
N GLY A 182 14.08 -10.03 -7.35
CA GLY A 182 14.04 -8.60 -7.61
C GLY A 182 13.07 -7.83 -6.72
N VAL A 183 12.69 -8.39 -5.56
CA VAL A 183 11.90 -7.67 -4.57
C VAL A 183 12.85 -6.89 -3.66
N ASP A 184 12.65 -5.59 -3.58
CA ASP A 184 13.38 -4.73 -2.66
C ASP A 184 12.82 -4.90 -1.27
N MET A 185 13.71 -4.95 -0.28
CA MET A 185 13.33 -5.28 1.10
C MET A 185 13.64 -4.11 2.03
N ILE A 186 12.63 -3.64 2.74
CA ILE A 186 12.77 -2.72 3.87
C ILE A 186 12.51 -3.52 5.15
N GLU A 187 13.48 -3.50 6.07
CA GLU A 187 13.34 -4.15 7.37
C GLU A 187 13.23 -3.05 8.42
N LEU A 188 12.09 -2.97 9.12
CA LEU A 188 11.88 -2.00 10.19
C LEU A 188 11.92 -2.69 11.54
N ASN A 189 12.72 -2.16 12.46
CA ASN A 189 12.69 -2.59 13.85
C ASN A 189 11.43 -2.05 14.54
N VAL A 190 10.67 -2.93 15.19
CA VAL A 190 9.40 -2.56 15.85
C VAL A 190 9.61 -1.63 17.05
N ASP A 191 10.71 -1.80 17.80
CA ASP A 191 11.01 -0.93 18.94
C ASP A 191 11.39 0.48 18.48
N GLU A 192 12.16 0.60 17.39
CA GLU A 192 12.47 1.89 16.78
C GLU A 192 11.21 2.55 16.22
N LEU A 193 10.37 1.80 15.51
CA LEU A 193 9.09 2.29 15.01
C LEU A 193 8.18 2.79 16.14
N MET A 194 8.14 2.08 17.27
CA MET A 194 7.36 2.49 18.46
C MET A 194 7.89 3.78 19.10
N GLN A 195 9.20 4.02 19.04
CA GLN A 195 9.84 5.20 19.63
C GLN A 195 9.80 6.42 18.71
N ALA A 196 10.05 6.23 17.41
CA ALA A 196 10.25 7.31 16.45
C ALA A 196 9.06 7.52 15.50
N GLY A 197 8.12 6.57 15.40
CA GLY A 197 6.93 6.69 14.57
C GLY A 197 7.26 7.02 13.11
N ALA A 198 6.66 8.08 12.57
CA ALA A 198 6.86 8.56 11.21
C ALA A 198 8.34 8.87 10.87
N GLN A 199 9.13 9.36 11.83
CA GLN A 199 10.57 9.64 11.63
C GLN A 199 11.38 8.36 11.40
N CYS A 200 10.89 7.20 11.85
CA CYS A 200 11.50 5.91 11.50
C CYS A 200 11.36 5.65 9.99
N LEU A 201 10.20 5.99 9.42
CA LEU A 201 9.91 5.78 8.01
C LEU A 201 10.74 6.71 7.13
N GLU A 202 10.83 7.99 7.48
CA GLU A 202 11.64 8.99 6.75
C GLU A 202 13.10 8.54 6.54
N ARG A 203 13.69 7.85 7.53
CA ARG A 203 15.08 7.35 7.45
C ARG A 203 15.24 6.10 6.59
N ASN A 204 14.18 5.31 6.44
CA ASN A 204 14.23 3.99 5.81
C ASN A 204 13.59 3.97 4.42
N PHE A 205 12.79 4.96 4.09
CA PHE A 205 12.11 5.08 2.82
C PHE A 205 12.94 5.89 1.82
N ASP A 206 12.87 5.49 0.55
CA ASP A 206 13.53 6.18 -0.54
C ASP A 206 12.66 7.30 -1.14
N VAL A 207 13.20 7.97 -2.15
CA VAL A 207 12.65 9.23 -2.68
C VAL A 207 11.24 9.07 -3.23
N GLU A 208 10.87 7.89 -3.73
CA GLU A 208 9.53 7.62 -4.25
C GLU A 208 8.45 7.64 -3.18
N PHE A 209 8.78 7.30 -1.93
CA PHE A 209 7.87 7.46 -0.78
C PHE A 209 7.88 8.88 -0.21
N VAL A 210 8.97 9.63 -0.37
CA VAL A 210 9.10 11.00 0.16
C VAL A 210 8.48 12.02 -0.79
N SER A 211 8.61 11.80 -2.10
CA SER A 211 8.14 12.66 -3.19
C SER A 211 7.02 12.00 -3.99
N PHE A 212 6.12 11.29 -3.32
CA PHE A 212 5.14 10.42 -3.99
C PHE A 212 4.24 11.13 -5.00
N TRP A 213 3.98 12.43 -4.85
CA TRP A 213 3.17 13.21 -5.79
C TRP A 213 3.84 13.40 -7.15
N GLU A 214 5.13 13.07 -7.30
CA GLU A 214 5.81 13.16 -8.58
C GLU A 214 5.22 12.17 -9.59
N GLY A 215 5.09 12.63 -10.84
CA GLY A 215 4.38 11.93 -11.91
C GLY A 215 2.87 12.18 -11.95
N GLU A 216 2.25 12.71 -10.89
CA GLU A 216 0.84 13.11 -10.91
C GLU A 216 0.65 14.59 -11.27
N THR A 217 -0.38 14.84 -12.09
CA THR A 217 -0.75 16.20 -12.52
C THR A 217 -1.63 16.90 -11.50
N MET A 218 -2.51 16.15 -10.84
CA MET A 218 -3.41 16.64 -9.79
C MET A 218 -3.77 15.49 -8.84
N PRO A 219 -4.07 15.77 -7.57
CA PRO A 219 -4.54 14.74 -6.65
C PRO A 219 -5.89 14.18 -7.10
N SER A 220 -6.22 12.99 -6.61
CA SER A 220 -7.41 12.26 -6.99
C SER A 220 -8.03 11.57 -5.77
N SER A 221 -9.36 11.48 -5.77
CA SER A 221 -10.07 10.73 -4.74
C SER A 221 -9.81 9.22 -4.87
N PRO A 222 -9.67 8.47 -3.76
CA PRO A 222 -9.51 7.02 -3.75
C PRO A 222 -10.80 6.25 -4.04
N PHE A 223 -11.96 6.92 -4.03
CA PHE A 223 -13.28 6.31 -4.16
C PHE A 223 -13.85 6.42 -5.59
N LYS A 224 -12.98 6.44 -6.60
CA LYS A 224 -13.39 6.36 -8.00
C LYS A 224 -13.95 4.97 -8.27
N GLY A 225 -15.15 4.90 -8.86
CA GLY A 225 -15.75 3.63 -9.29
C GLY A 225 -16.51 2.85 -8.22
N THR A 226 -16.54 3.28 -6.95
CA THR A 226 -17.46 2.74 -5.94
C THR A 226 -18.91 3.16 -6.24
N SER A 227 -19.49 2.59 -7.30
CA SER A 227 -20.94 2.51 -7.43
C SER A 227 -21.43 1.27 -6.69
N LEU A 228 -22.70 1.28 -6.29
CA LEU A 228 -23.39 0.15 -5.65
C LEU A 228 -23.33 -1.17 -6.47
N ASP A 229 -22.91 -1.13 -7.73
CA ASP A 229 -22.92 -2.28 -8.63
C ASP A 229 -21.73 -3.23 -8.42
N ASP A 230 -20.64 -2.79 -7.78
CA ASP A 230 -19.49 -3.64 -7.44
C ASP A 230 -19.70 -4.43 -6.12
N ILE A 231 -20.82 -4.21 -5.41
CA ILE A 231 -21.19 -4.87 -4.15
C ILE A 231 -21.77 -6.28 -4.40
N ILE A 232 -22.03 -6.67 -5.65
CA ILE A 232 -22.61 -7.99 -5.97
C ILE A 232 -21.70 -8.72 -6.95
N ARG A 233 -20.61 -9.31 -6.43
CA ARG A 233 -19.95 -10.53 -6.97
C ARG A 233 -18.88 -11.02 -5.97
N ALA A 234 -19.36 -11.50 -4.83
CA ALA A 234 -18.65 -12.49 -4.01
C ALA A 234 -19.16 -13.88 -4.38
#